data_AF-A0A7S3FQY6-F1
#
_entry.id   AF-A0A7S3FQY6-F1
#
_cell.length_a   1.000
_cell.length_b   1.000
_cell.length_c   1.000
_cell.angle_alpha   90.00
_cell.angle_beta   90.00
_cell.angle_gamma   90.00
#
_symmetry.space_group_name_H-M   'P 1'
#
loop_
_entity.id
_entity.type
_entity.pdbx_description
1 polymer ?
#
loop_
_entity_poly.entity_id
_entity_poly.type
_entity_poly.pdbx_seq_one_letter_code
_entity_poly.pdbx_strand_id
1 'polypeptide(L)'
;MELRVNAHNYVVLSAGAYSANVLSPNGRKVGSVDFPGKPNLDLQVMDFNRDGLNDLVLCTSEGYYGYAQVRHFSTAPMTGLLACLLVAMVSVYVSLHGGGGSGKKAKVTRGTEKVED
;
A
#
# COMPACT_ATOMS: atom_id res chain seq x y z
N MET A 1 -13.23 6.18 -16.50
CA MET A 1 -11.79 6.44 -16.28
C MET A 1 -11.19 5.14 -15.76
N GLU A 2 -10.54 4.35 -16.61
CA GLU A 2 -9.87 3.13 -16.17
C GLU A 2 -8.61 3.50 -15.40
N LEU A 3 -8.49 2.99 -14.16
CA LEU A 3 -7.37 3.29 -13.27
C LEU A 3 -6.03 2.70 -13.75
N ARG A 4 -6.04 1.85 -14.80
CA ARG A 4 -4.84 1.28 -15.43
C ARG A 4 -5.09 1.01 -16.91
N VAL A 5 -4.55 1.87 -17.78
CA VAL A 5 -4.65 1.78 -19.26
C VAL A 5 -4.10 0.47 -19.86
N ASN A 6 -3.32 -0.30 -19.10
CA ASN A 6 -2.76 -1.60 -19.51
C ASN A 6 -3.00 -2.73 -18.50
N ALA A 7 -3.91 -2.55 -17.52
CA ALA A 7 -4.26 -3.68 -16.67
C ALA A 7 -5.27 -4.56 -17.39
N HIS A 8 -5.04 -5.87 -17.35
CA HIS A 8 -6.10 -6.78 -17.66
C HIS A 8 -7.18 -6.66 -16.59
N ASN A 9 -8.40 -6.34 -17.00
CA ASN A 9 -9.57 -6.23 -16.11
C ASN A 9 -10.16 -7.60 -15.72
N TYR A 10 -9.46 -8.69 -16.05
CA TYR A 10 -9.88 -10.04 -15.74
C TYR A 10 -8.69 -10.87 -15.25
N VAL A 11 -9.01 -11.91 -14.50
CA VAL A 11 -8.10 -12.95 -14.06
C VAL A 11 -8.67 -14.30 -14.49
N VAL A 12 -7.82 -15.31 -14.59
CA VAL A 12 -8.25 -16.68 -14.87
C VAL A 12 -8.35 -17.41 -13.54
N LEU A 13 -9.53 -17.94 -13.25
CA LEU A 13 -9.76 -18.80 -12.09
C LEU A 13 -9.73 -20.25 -12.56
N SER A 14 -8.79 -21.03 -12.02
CA SER A 14 -8.74 -22.48 -12.23
C SER A 14 -9.09 -23.19 -10.93
N ALA A 15 -10.13 -24.03 -10.92
CA ALA A 15 -10.53 -24.82 -9.76
C ALA A 15 -10.20 -26.30 -9.98
N GLY A 16 -9.54 -26.91 -9.00
CA GLY A 16 -9.27 -28.34 -8.94
C GLY A 16 -10.04 -29.02 -7.81
N ALA A 17 -9.62 -30.24 -7.45
CA ALA A 17 -10.32 -31.03 -6.43
C ALA A 17 -10.19 -30.47 -5.00
N TYR A 18 -9.10 -29.78 -4.68
CA TYR A 18 -8.79 -29.33 -3.32
C TYR A 18 -8.33 -27.87 -3.23
N SER A 19 -8.22 -27.19 -4.36
CA SER A 19 -7.83 -25.79 -4.38
C SER A 19 -8.27 -25.12 -5.67
N ALA A 20 -8.45 -23.80 -5.59
CA ALA A 20 -8.50 -22.92 -6.73
C ALA A 20 -7.25 -22.04 -6.78
N ASN A 21 -6.78 -21.75 -7.99
CA ASN A 21 -5.72 -20.79 -8.24
C ASN A 21 -6.27 -19.62 -9.05
N VAL A 22 -5.86 -18.42 -8.67
CA VAL A 22 -6.11 -17.20 -9.42
C VAL A 22 -4.85 -16.90 -10.22
N LEU A 23 -4.96 -16.87 -11.54
CA LEU A 23 -3.86 -16.62 -12.46
C LEU A 23 -4.07 -15.26 -13.13
N SER A 24 -2.99 -14.50 -13.29
CA SER A 24 -3.02 -13.37 -14.22
C SER A 24 -3.09 -13.87 -15.66
N PRO A 25 -3.51 -13.05 -16.62
CA PRO A 25 -3.70 -13.50 -18.01
C PRO A 25 -2.44 -14.02 -18.70
N ASN A 26 -1.25 -13.72 -18.17
CA ASN A 26 0.02 -14.29 -18.61
C ASN A 26 0.38 -15.64 -17.93
N GLY A 27 -0.55 -16.25 -17.19
CA GLY A 27 -0.38 -17.54 -16.52
C GLY A 27 0.32 -17.51 -15.16
N ARG A 28 0.73 -16.33 -14.66
CA ARG A 28 1.36 -16.23 -13.33
C ARG A 28 0.33 -16.39 -12.22
N LYS A 29 0.59 -17.27 -11.24
CA LYS A 29 -0.25 -17.40 -10.05
C LYS A 29 -0.20 -16.13 -9.18
N VAL A 30 -1.37 -15.55 -8.95
CA VAL A 30 -1.60 -14.35 -8.12
C VAL A 30 -2.02 -14.76 -6.70
N GLY A 31 -2.77 -15.85 -6.57
CA GLY A 31 -3.23 -16.38 -5.29
C GLY A 31 -3.80 -17.79 -5.42
N SER A 32 -4.15 -18.37 -4.28
CA SER A 32 -4.92 -19.62 -4.21
C SER A 32 -5.83 -19.65 -3.01
N VAL A 33 -6.86 -20.48 -3.12
CA VAL A 33 -7.81 -20.79 -2.06
C VAL A 33 -7.83 -22.30 -1.92
N ASP A 34 -7.65 -22.79 -0.70
CA ASP A 34 -7.75 -24.22 -0.40
C ASP A 34 -9.19 -24.56 -0.03
N PHE A 35 -9.65 -25.71 -0.51
CA PHE A 35 -10.99 -26.20 -0.28
C PHE A 35 -11.03 -27.17 0.90
N PRO A 36 -12.04 -27.09 1.77
CA PRO A 36 -12.23 -28.06 2.86
C PRO A 36 -12.61 -29.45 2.33
N GLY A 37 -13.12 -29.55 1.10
CA GLY A 37 -13.51 -30.80 0.47
C GLY A 37 -13.65 -30.68 -1.05
N LYS A 38 -13.95 -31.80 -1.71
CA LYS A 38 -14.10 -31.83 -3.17
C LYS A 38 -15.35 -31.04 -3.61
N PRO A 39 -15.25 -30.20 -4.66
CA PRO A 39 -16.42 -29.59 -5.27
C PRO A 39 -17.36 -30.67 -5.85
N ASN A 40 -18.64 -30.60 -5.48
CA ASN A 40 -19.70 -31.41 -6.11
C ASN A 40 -20.27 -30.75 -7.36
N LEU A 41 -20.13 -29.42 -7.42
CA LEU A 41 -20.56 -28.58 -8.52
C LEU A 41 -19.40 -27.68 -8.94
N ASP A 42 -19.51 -27.11 -10.13
CA ASP A 42 -18.59 -26.09 -10.59
C ASP A 42 -18.56 -24.91 -9.62
N LEU A 43 -17.37 -24.35 -9.44
CA LEU A 43 -17.15 -23.20 -8.56
C LEU A 43 -17.93 -21.99 -9.09
N GLN A 44 -18.81 -21.43 -8.26
CA GLN A 44 -19.62 -20.29 -8.67
C GLN A 44 -18.92 -18.98 -8.31
N VAL A 45 -18.94 -18.04 -9.25
CA VAL A 45 -18.41 -16.68 -9.07
C VAL A 45 -19.58 -15.72 -9.03
N MET A 46 -19.74 -15.02 -7.90
CA MET A 46 -20.81 -14.05 -7.69
C MET A 46 -20.43 -13.04 -6.62
N ASP A 47 -21.02 -11.84 -6.65
CA ASP A 47 -20.89 -10.85 -5.59
C ASP A 47 -22.01 -11.09 -4.56
N PHE A 48 -21.77 -11.99 -3.59
CA PHE A 48 -22.81 -12.35 -2.61
C PHE A 48 -22.91 -11.33 -1.47
N ASN A 49 -21.83 -10.57 -1.22
CA ASN A 49 -21.76 -9.58 -0.14
C ASN A 49 -22.08 -8.15 -0.59
N ARG A 50 -22.19 -7.91 -1.91
CA ARG A 50 -22.48 -6.64 -2.58
C ARG A 50 -21.39 -5.57 -2.41
N ASP A 51 -20.13 -5.96 -2.35
CA ASP A 51 -18.99 -5.05 -2.27
C ASP A 51 -18.41 -4.66 -3.66
N GLY A 52 -18.97 -5.22 -4.73
CA GLY A 52 -18.56 -4.99 -6.10
C GLY A 52 -17.33 -5.78 -6.53
N LEU A 53 -16.92 -6.80 -5.77
CA LEU A 53 -15.87 -7.74 -6.11
C LEU A 53 -16.45 -9.12 -6.40
N ASN A 54 -15.64 -9.98 -7.00
CA ASN A 54 -16.03 -11.35 -7.31
C ASN A 54 -15.74 -12.23 -6.09
N ASP A 55 -16.80 -12.74 -5.45
CA ASP A 55 -16.66 -13.76 -4.43
C ASP A 55 -16.80 -15.17 -5.04
N LEU A 56 -16.40 -16.18 -4.27
CA LEU A 56 -16.49 -17.58 -4.66
C LEU A 56 -17.45 -18.35 -3.75
N VAL A 57 -18.27 -19.20 -4.36
CA VAL A 57 -19.13 -20.15 -3.64
C VAL A 57 -18.78 -21.57 -4.06
N LEU A 58 -18.37 -22.38 -3.08
CA LEU A 58 -18.03 -23.79 -3.22
C LEU A 58 -19.15 -24.64 -2.61
N CYS A 59 -19.66 -25.60 -3.36
CA CYS A 59 -20.56 -26.63 -2.84
C CYS A 59 -19.79 -27.95 -2.69
N THR A 60 -19.75 -28.51 -1.49
CA THR A 60 -19.21 -29.85 -1.21
C THR A 60 -20.32 -30.77 -0.72
N SER A 61 -19.98 -32.02 -0.36
CA SER A 61 -20.92 -32.95 0.30
C SER A 61 -21.30 -32.52 1.71
N GLU A 62 -20.51 -31.67 2.36
CA GLU A 62 -20.74 -31.21 3.73
C GLU A 62 -21.52 -29.88 3.79
N GLY A 63 -21.56 -29.13 2.68
CA GLY A 63 -22.33 -27.90 2.59
C GLY A 63 -21.75 -26.89 1.63
N TYR A 64 -22.14 -25.62 1.82
CA TYR A 64 -21.69 -24.48 1.04
C TYR A 64 -20.65 -23.68 1.81
N TYR A 65 -19.59 -23.25 1.10
CA TYR A 65 -18.53 -22.40 1.63
C TYR A 65 -18.40 -21.16 0.75
N GLY A 66 -18.39 -19.98 1.38
CA GLY A 66 -18.20 -18.70 0.71
C GLY A 66 -16.81 -18.13 0.97
N TYR A 67 -16.15 -17.65 -0.08
CA TYR A 67 -14.88 -16.94 0.01
C TYR A 67 -15.05 -15.54 -0.55
N ALA A 68 -15.11 -14.55 0.34
CA ALA A 68 -15.23 -13.15 -0.05
C ALA A 68 -13.87 -12.56 -0.44
N GLN A 69 -13.80 -11.84 -1.56
CA GLN A 69 -12.57 -11.19 -1.96
C GLN A 69 -12.33 -9.92 -1.12
N VAL A 70 -11.22 -9.85 -0.40
CA VAL A 70 -10.88 -8.64 0.39
C VAL A 70 -9.84 -7.79 -0.33
N ARG A 71 -10.07 -6.47 -0.39
CA ARG A 71 -9.09 -5.51 -0.91
C ARG A 71 -7.94 -5.35 0.09
N HIS A 72 -6.78 -5.88 -0.26
CA HIS A 72 -5.55 -5.55 0.45
C HIS A 72 -5.01 -4.22 -0.06
N PHE A 73 -5.26 -3.14 0.69
CA PHE A 73 -4.54 -1.88 0.48
C PHE A 73 -3.09 -2.08 0.91
N SER A 74 -2.15 -1.89 -0.01
CA SER A 74 -0.73 -1.98 0.31
C SER A 74 -0.35 -0.87 1.29
N THR A 75 0.36 -1.22 2.36
CA THR A 75 0.88 -0.26 3.36
C THR A 75 2.11 0.49 2.86
N ALA A 76 2.77 0.04 1.80
CA ALA A 76 4.01 0.61 1.29
C ALA A 76 3.97 2.12 0.94
N PRO A 77 2.96 2.65 0.22
CA PRO A 77 2.89 4.09 -0.03
C PRO A 77 2.64 4.89 1.25
N MET A 78 1.86 4.34 2.18
CA MET A 78 1.56 4.98 3.46
C MET A 78 2.82 5.05 4.35
N THR A 79 3.60 3.97 4.44
CA THR A 79 4.85 3.96 5.22
C THR A 79 5.90 4.88 4.61
N GLY A 80 6.02 4.94 3.28
CA GLY A 80 6.90 5.89 2.61
C GLY A 80 6.55 7.34 2.92
N LEU A 81 5.26 7.68 2.89
CA LEU A 81 4.79 9.03 3.19
C LEU A 81 5.03 9.40 4.66
N LEU A 82 4.77 8.47 5.60
CA LEU A 82 5.07 8.65 7.02
C LEU A 82 6.57 8.87 7.26
N ALA A 83 7.44 8.12 6.57
CA ALA A 83 8.88 8.28 6.68
C ALA A 83 9.34 9.65 6.15
N CYS A 84 8.83 10.09 5.00
CA CYS A 84 9.09 11.43 4.47
C CYS A 84 8.63 12.53 5.44
N LEU A 85 7.45 12.38 6.03
CA LEU A 85 6.93 13.34 7.01
C LEU A 85 7.83 13.41 8.26
N LEU A 86 8.29 12.26 8.75
CA LEU A 86 9.17 12.17 9.91
C LEU A 86 10.50 12.90 9.64
N VAL A 87 11.11 12.69 8.47
CA VAL A 87 12.32 13.40 8.04
C VAL A 87 12.09 14.91 7.97
N ALA A 88 10.97 15.36 7.41
CA ALA A 88 10.63 16.78 7.36
C ALA A 88 10.49 17.38 8.77
N MET A 89 9.78 16.72 9.68
CA MET A 89 9.63 17.16 11.07
C MET A 89 10.97 17.27 11.81
N VAL A 90 11.86 16.29 11.64
CA VAL A 90 13.21 16.32 12.22
C VAL A 90 14.02 17.48 11.65
N SER A 91 13.96 17.72 10.33
CA SER A 91 14.69 18.83 9.70
C SER A 91 14.25 20.20 10.21
N VAL A 92 12.93 20.40 10.41
CA VAL A 92 12.36 21.62 10.98
C VAL A 92 12.79 21.77 12.44
N TYR A 93 12.70 20.69 13.23
CA TYR A 93 13.10 20.71 14.63
C TYR A 93 14.57 21.14 14.80
N VAL A 94 15.49 20.54 14.02
CA VAL A 94 16.92 20.88 14.03
C VAL A 94 17.14 22.32 13.57
N SER A 95 16.41 22.80 12.56
CA SER A 95 16.52 24.18 12.08
C SER A 95 16.07 25.21 13.12
N LEU A 96 14.99 24.91 13.86
CA LEU A 96 14.43 25.79 14.89
C LEU A 96 15.22 25.76 16.22
N HIS A 97 15.71 24.59 16.64
CA HIS A 97 16.34 24.41 17.96
C HIS A 97 17.87 24.30 17.91
N GLY A 98 18.44 23.95 16.75
CA GLY A 98 19.90 23.84 16.56
C GLY A 98 20.59 25.17 16.24
N GLY A 99 19.83 26.24 15.97
CA GLY A 99 20.35 27.58 15.65
C GLY A 99 20.84 28.40 16.85
N GLY A 100 20.91 27.83 18.06
CA GLY A 100 21.32 28.53 19.29
C GLY A 100 22.82 28.76 19.48
N GLY A 101 23.66 28.48 18.47
CA GLY A 101 25.12 28.47 18.67
C GLY A 101 25.94 28.80 17.43
N SER A 102 25.90 30.06 16.98
CA SER A 102 27.10 30.80 16.52
C SER A 102 26.69 32.16 15.96
N GLY A 103 26.40 33.10 16.87
CA GLY A 103 26.53 34.51 16.54
C GLY A 103 28.00 34.79 16.20
N LYS A 104 28.35 34.72 14.90
CA LYS A 104 29.55 35.37 14.38
C LYS A 104 29.47 36.83 14.80
N LYS A 105 30.23 37.21 15.84
CA LYS A 105 30.40 38.60 16.28
C LYS A 105 30.92 39.38 15.08
N ALA A 106 30.05 40.14 14.43
CA ALA A 106 30.45 41.13 13.45
C ALA A 106 31.45 42.07 14.15
N LYS A 107 32.69 42.10 13.64
CA LYS A 107 33.75 42.98 14.10
C LYS A 107 33.33 44.42 13.77
N VAL A 108 32.75 45.12 14.75
CA VAL A 108 32.54 46.57 14.67
C VAL A 108 33.88 47.24 14.88
N THR A 109 34.58 47.59 13.80
CA THR A 109 35.67 48.57 13.84
C THR A 109 35.05 49.95 14.01
N ARG A 110 35.04 50.44 15.26
CA ARG A 110 34.75 51.83 15.59
C ARG A 110 35.95 52.69 15.18
N GLY A 111 35.78 53.49 14.12
CA GLY A 111 36.69 54.58 13.78
C GLY A 111 36.21 55.88 14.41
N THR A 112 37.07 56.54 15.18
CA THR A 112 37.01 57.95 15.59
C THR A 112 38.45 58.34 15.92
N GLU A 113 39.15 58.97 14.98
CA GLU A 113 39.41 60.42 14.92
C GLU A 113 40.50 60.84 15.92
N LYS A 114 41.67 61.19 15.37
CA LYS A 114 42.77 61.81 16.11
C LYS A 114 42.41 63.27 16.35
N VAL A 115 42.38 63.68 17.61
CA VAL A 115 42.46 65.10 18.00
C VAL A 115 43.95 65.41 18.15
N GLU A 116 44.46 66.28 17.30
CA GLU A 116 45.78 66.92 17.43
C GLU A 116 45.62 68.17 18.30
N ASP A 117 46.50 68.33 19.29
CA ASP A 117 46.89 69.60 19.91
C ASP A 117 48.39 69.81 19.67
#